data_AF-A4TXV3-F1
#
_entry.id   AF-A4TXV3-F1
#
_cell.length_a   1.000
_cell.length_b   1.000
_cell.length_c   1.000
_cell.angle_alpha   90.00
_cell.angle_beta   90.00
_cell.angle_gamma   90.00
#
_symmetry.space_group_name_H-M   'P 1'
#
loop_
_entity.id
_entity.type
_entity.pdbx_description
1 polymer ?
#
loop_
_entity_poly.entity_id
_entity_poly.type
_entity_poly.pdbx_seq_one_letter_code
_entity_poly.pdbx_strand_id
1 'polypeptide(L)'
;METIMKTIATAIIATVLGGAILSAQAFAATPDNGHLPPTYIVYKLVQDGVQLRKLETEHDVYEAWVDAGDGTLVKVGIDPHNAELTADFNDSRNNNHQSPAVDAAQAVQTVAATGHWDVREIGLKNGAWQVKAADDAGQMEKFRVDAQSGQIR
;
A
#
# COMPACT_ATOMS: atom_id res chain seq x y z
N MET A 1 43.57 22.60 31.76
CA MET A 1 43.64 21.92 30.45
C MET A 1 42.54 22.49 29.59
N GLU A 2 42.97 22.94 28.42
CA GLU A 2 42.29 23.40 27.20
C GLU A 2 40.78 23.72 27.25
N THR A 3 40.28 24.92 26.92
CA THR A 3 40.51 25.82 25.77
C THR A 3 39.70 25.38 24.53
N ILE A 4 38.52 26.05 24.37
CA ILE A 4 38.12 26.83 23.17
C ILE A 4 37.29 26.18 22.03
N MET A 5 36.09 26.78 21.87
CA MET A 5 35.37 27.20 20.64
C MET A 5 34.72 26.14 19.73
N LYS A 6 33.57 26.43 19.07
CA LYS A 6 33.18 27.73 18.49
C LYS A 6 31.66 27.86 18.35
N THR A 7 31.14 28.97 18.86
CA THR A 7 29.92 29.66 18.40
C THR A 7 29.94 29.87 16.89
N ILE A 8 28.78 29.83 16.21
CA ILE A 8 28.31 30.86 15.27
C ILE A 8 26.83 30.59 14.96
N ALA A 9 26.00 31.57 15.29
CA ALA A 9 24.60 31.68 14.91
C ALA A 9 24.45 31.98 13.42
N THR A 10 23.32 31.62 12.79
CA THR A 10 22.69 32.42 11.73
C THR A 10 21.22 32.02 11.62
N ALA A 11 20.34 32.96 11.94
CA ALA A 11 18.92 32.92 11.59
C ALA A 11 18.75 33.39 10.14
N ILE A 12 17.87 32.74 9.37
CA ILE A 12 17.21 33.40 8.24
C ILE A 12 15.72 33.10 8.31
N ILE A 13 14.98 34.16 8.62
CA ILE A 13 13.53 34.27 8.42
C ILE A 13 13.32 34.35 6.90
N ALA A 14 12.61 33.39 6.33
CA ALA A 14 12.06 33.52 4.99
C ALA A 14 10.54 33.71 5.10
N THR A 15 10.12 34.97 5.15
CA THR A 15 8.74 35.34 4.85
C THR A 15 8.59 35.29 3.33
N VAL A 16 7.98 34.23 2.82
CA VAL A 16 7.43 34.22 1.45
C VAL A 16 5.96 34.63 1.52
N LEU A 17 5.70 35.83 0.99
CA LEU A 17 4.38 36.31 0.60
C LEU A 17 3.90 35.50 -0.60
N GLY A 18 2.64 35.04 -0.55
CA GLY A 18 1.85 34.76 -1.75
C GLY A 18 2.02 33.37 -2.37
N GLY A 19 1.04 32.52 -2.10
CA GLY A 19 0.82 31.26 -2.80
C GLY A 19 -0.09 30.41 -1.94
N ALA A 20 -1.33 30.18 -2.39
CA ALA A 20 -2.29 29.36 -1.68
C ALA A 20 -1.62 28.03 -1.28
N ILE A 21 -1.39 27.86 0.03
CA ILE A 21 -1.03 26.56 0.57
C ILE A 21 -2.31 25.75 0.37
N LEU A 22 -2.35 24.93 -0.68
CA LEU A 22 -3.14 23.72 -0.68
C LEU A 22 -2.65 22.97 0.55
N SER A 23 -3.39 23.09 1.64
CA SER A 23 -3.23 22.27 2.82
C SER A 23 -3.21 20.83 2.31
N ALA A 24 -2.05 20.19 2.30
CA ALA A 24 -1.98 18.75 2.21
C ALA A 24 -2.64 18.25 3.49
N GLN A 25 -3.96 18.08 3.42
CA GLN A 25 -4.72 17.44 4.46
C GLN A 25 -4.16 16.03 4.50
N ALA A 26 -3.31 15.77 5.48
CA ALA A 26 -2.96 14.41 5.82
C ALA A 26 -4.29 13.72 6.11
N PHE A 27 -4.71 12.83 5.22
CA PHE A 27 -5.85 11.97 5.42
C PHE A 27 -5.51 11.08 6.61
N ALA A 28 -5.86 11.53 7.80
CA ALA A 28 -5.92 10.68 8.97
C ALA A 28 -7.14 9.77 8.74
N ALA A 29 -6.95 8.71 7.97
CA ALA A 29 -7.72 7.50 8.19
C ALA A 29 -7.59 7.21 9.70
N THR A 30 -8.71 7.21 10.41
CA THR A 30 -8.75 6.88 11.83
C THR A 30 -7.89 5.64 12.04
N PRO A 31 -6.82 5.68 12.85
CA PRO A 31 -6.04 4.47 13.10
C PRO A 31 -6.94 3.53 13.87
N ASP A 32 -7.48 2.55 13.18
CA ASP A 32 -8.00 1.35 13.78
C ASP A 32 -6.85 0.75 14.60
N ASN A 33 -6.87 0.90 15.92
CA ASN A 33 -5.94 0.28 16.88
C ASN A 33 -4.42 0.47 16.60
N GLY A 34 -4.02 1.45 15.81
CA GLY A 34 -2.62 1.64 15.39
C GLY A 34 -2.17 0.72 14.24
N HIS A 35 -3.11 0.09 13.52
CA HIS A 35 -2.86 -0.68 12.31
C HIS A 35 -2.54 0.25 11.14
N LEU A 36 -1.59 -0.18 10.32
CA LEU A 36 -1.24 0.45 9.06
C LEU A 36 -2.39 0.24 8.06
N PRO A 37 -2.79 1.27 7.30
CA PRO A 37 -3.87 1.11 6.33
C PRO A 37 -3.46 0.11 5.24
N PRO A 38 -4.40 -0.70 4.69
CA PRO A 38 -4.08 -1.70 3.67
C PRO A 38 -3.35 -1.10 2.46
N THR A 39 -3.72 0.12 2.06
CA THR A 39 -3.01 0.89 1.03
C THR A 39 -1.52 1.03 1.33
N TYR A 40 -1.14 1.37 2.56
CA TYR A 40 0.28 1.51 2.95
C TYR A 40 1.01 0.16 2.87
N ILE A 41 0.39 -0.91 3.37
CA ILE A 41 0.94 -2.26 3.33
C ILE A 41 1.22 -2.69 1.89
N VAL A 42 0.28 -2.46 0.96
CA VAL A 42 0.49 -2.75 -0.47
C VAL A 42 1.73 -2.04 -1.01
N TYR A 43 1.86 -0.73 -0.77
CA TYR A 43 3.01 0.03 -1.25
C TYR A 43 4.33 -0.46 -0.65
N LYS A 44 4.37 -0.67 0.67
CA LYS A 44 5.58 -1.11 1.36
C LYS A 44 6.06 -2.46 0.84
N LEU A 45 5.16 -3.45 0.74
CA LEU A 45 5.49 -4.79 0.25
C LEU A 45 6.02 -4.74 -1.19
N VAL A 46 5.35 -4.01 -2.09
CA VAL A 46 5.82 -3.87 -3.49
C VAL A 46 7.17 -3.16 -3.54
N GLN A 47 7.39 -2.12 -2.73
CA GLN A 47 8.68 -1.42 -2.64
C GLN A 47 9.81 -2.32 -2.12
N ASP A 48 9.49 -3.29 -1.26
CA ASP A 48 10.43 -4.31 -0.76
C ASP A 48 10.70 -5.42 -1.78
N GLY A 49 10.09 -5.36 -2.98
CA GLY A 49 10.22 -6.37 -4.02
C GLY A 49 9.32 -7.59 -3.81
N VAL A 50 8.37 -7.54 -2.86
CA VAL A 50 7.39 -8.61 -2.67
C VAL A 50 6.42 -8.60 -3.84
N GLN A 51 6.34 -9.74 -4.52
CA GLN A 51 5.37 -9.97 -5.58
C GLN A 51 4.00 -10.31 -4.98
N LEU A 52 3.35 -9.31 -4.40
CA LEU A 52 2.02 -9.42 -3.81
C LEU A 52 1.01 -9.89 -4.87
N ARG A 53 0.17 -10.86 -4.55
CA ARG A 53 -0.92 -11.37 -5.42
C ARG A 53 -2.30 -11.16 -4.83
N LYS A 54 -2.40 -11.15 -3.51
CA LYS A 54 -3.62 -10.80 -2.78
C LYS A 54 -3.23 -10.21 -1.44
N LEU A 55 -3.95 -9.20 -1.00
CA LEU A 55 -3.99 -8.70 0.37
C LEU A 55 -5.46 -8.63 0.79
N GLU A 56 -5.77 -9.25 1.92
CA GLU A 56 -7.08 -9.18 2.57
C GLU A 56 -6.92 -8.86 4.06
N THR A 57 -7.97 -8.27 4.63
CA THR A 57 -8.07 -7.99 6.06
C THR A 57 -9.29 -8.71 6.59
N GLU A 58 -9.10 -9.72 7.43
CA GLU A 58 -10.17 -10.48 8.06
C GLU A 58 -9.98 -10.42 9.58
N HIS A 59 -11.00 -9.98 10.32
CA HIS A 59 -10.97 -9.90 11.79
C HIS A 59 -9.67 -9.29 12.36
N ASP A 60 -9.27 -8.13 11.82
CA ASP A 60 -8.05 -7.40 12.22
C ASP A 60 -6.72 -8.11 11.91
N VAL A 61 -6.76 -9.20 11.15
CA VAL A 61 -5.58 -9.92 10.67
C VAL A 61 -5.37 -9.62 9.18
N TYR A 62 -4.14 -9.22 8.85
CA TYR A 62 -3.71 -9.10 7.46
C TYR A 62 -3.19 -10.43 6.95
N GLU A 63 -3.76 -10.86 5.83
CA GLU A 63 -3.32 -12.03 5.09
C GLU A 63 -2.89 -11.61 3.69
N ALA A 64 -1.77 -12.16 3.24
CA ALA A 64 -1.32 -11.99 1.86
C ALA A 64 -0.99 -13.31 1.18
N TRP A 65 -1.30 -13.37 -0.10
CA TRP A 65 -0.69 -14.33 -1.01
C TRP A 65 0.45 -13.64 -1.74
N VAL A 66 1.65 -14.19 -1.64
CA VAL A 66 2.86 -13.66 -2.28
C VAL A 66 3.47 -14.72 -3.20
N ASP A 67 4.03 -14.29 -4.32
CA ASP A 67 4.79 -15.16 -5.22
C ASP A 67 6.23 -15.27 -4.72
N ALA A 68 6.68 -16.49 -4.42
CA ALA A 68 8.01 -16.79 -3.90
C ALA A 68 9.12 -16.64 -4.96
N GLY A 69 8.77 -16.33 -6.21
CA GLY A 69 9.70 -16.12 -7.33
C GLY A 69 9.99 -17.37 -8.15
N ASP A 70 9.61 -18.55 -7.67
CA ASP A 70 9.67 -19.83 -8.37
C ASP A 70 8.31 -20.22 -9.00
N GLY A 71 7.33 -19.32 -8.94
CA GLY A 71 5.95 -19.59 -9.33
C GLY A 71 5.11 -20.23 -8.23
N THR A 72 5.63 -20.43 -7.03
CA THR A 72 4.82 -20.85 -5.88
C THR A 72 4.17 -19.62 -5.24
N LEU A 73 2.84 -19.66 -5.02
CA LEU A 73 2.19 -18.72 -4.11
C LEU A 73 2.20 -19.28 -2.71
N VAL A 74 2.65 -18.47 -1.76
CA VAL A 74 2.58 -18.77 -0.34
C VAL A 74 1.67 -17.78 0.36
N LYS A 75 0.83 -18.29 1.26
CA LYS A 75 -0.01 -17.49 2.13
C LYS A 75 0.79 -17.15 3.39
N VAL A 76 0.88 -15.87 3.70
CA VAL A 76 1.64 -15.32 4.82
C VAL A 76 0.78 -14.35 5.60
N GLY A 77 1.13 -14.14 6.88
CA GLY A 77 0.55 -13.08 7.68
C GLY A 77 1.33 -11.80 7.48
N ILE A 78 0.78 -10.68 7.94
CA ILE A 78 1.47 -9.39 7.95
C ILE A 78 1.24 -8.76 9.31
N ASP A 79 2.34 -8.33 9.94
CA ASP A 79 2.26 -7.54 11.16
C ASP A 79 1.61 -6.18 10.85
N PRO A 80 0.49 -5.85 11.52
CA PRO A 80 -0.29 -4.67 11.18
C PRO A 80 0.39 -3.35 11.53
N HIS A 81 1.46 -3.35 12.34
CA HIS A 81 2.11 -2.14 12.84
C HIS A 81 3.37 -1.77 12.07
N ASN A 82 4.05 -2.75 11.45
CA ASN A 82 5.30 -2.51 10.73
C ASN A 82 5.31 -3.07 9.29
N ALA A 83 4.25 -3.76 8.86
CA ALA A 83 4.11 -4.40 7.56
C ALA A 83 5.14 -5.51 7.25
N GLU A 84 5.74 -6.11 8.29
CA GLU A 84 6.62 -7.27 8.13
C GLU A 84 5.80 -8.54 7.83
N LEU A 85 6.32 -9.39 6.95
CA LEU A 85 5.71 -10.69 6.66
C LEU A 85 5.94 -11.66 7.82
N THR A 86 4.91 -12.41 8.20
CA THR A 86 4.94 -13.39 9.27
C THR A 86 4.62 -14.80 8.75
N ALA A 87 5.05 -15.82 9.50
CA ALA A 87 4.80 -17.23 9.20
C ALA A 87 3.49 -17.77 9.82
N ASP A 88 2.52 -16.89 10.10
CA ASP A 88 1.28 -17.24 10.81
C ASP A 88 0.36 -18.19 10.00
N PHE A 89 0.60 -18.30 8.69
CA PHE A 89 -0.12 -19.18 7.78
C PHE A 89 0.85 -20.11 7.04
N ASN A 90 0.37 -21.30 6.65
CA ASN A 90 1.19 -22.34 6.03
C ASN A 90 0.62 -22.89 4.71
N ASP A 91 -0.25 -22.13 4.04
CA ASP A 91 -0.83 -22.55 2.77
C ASP A 91 0.10 -22.19 1.60
N SER A 92 0.21 -23.09 0.63
CA SER A 92 0.97 -22.87 -0.59
C SER A 92 0.29 -23.54 -1.77
N ARG A 93 0.41 -22.91 -2.94
CA ARG A 93 -0.15 -23.45 -4.18
C ARG A 93 0.69 -23.03 -5.36
N ASN A 94 0.74 -23.87 -6.38
CA ASN A 94 1.42 -23.53 -7.62
C ASN A 94 0.66 -22.43 -8.39
N ASN A 95 1.39 -21.44 -8.92
CA ASN A 95 0.89 -20.36 -9.75
C ASN A 95 1.17 -20.65 -11.23
N ASN A 96 0.20 -21.25 -11.92
CA ASN A 96 0.29 -21.38 -13.39
C ASN A 96 -0.24 -20.16 -14.14
N HIS A 97 -0.50 -19.04 -13.45
CA HIS A 97 -0.99 -17.82 -14.08
C HIS A 97 0.16 -16.94 -14.55
N GLN A 98 -0.06 -16.27 -15.67
CA GLN A 98 0.87 -15.27 -16.18
C GLN A 98 1.11 -14.17 -15.12
N SER A 99 2.38 -13.80 -14.96
CA SER A 99 2.74 -12.68 -14.10
C SER A 99 2.12 -11.38 -14.62
N PRO A 100 1.57 -10.55 -13.74
CA PRO A 100 0.99 -9.27 -14.13
C PRO A 100 2.13 -8.33 -14.54
N ALA A 101 1.91 -7.55 -15.60
CA ALA A 101 2.83 -6.47 -15.96
C ALA A 101 2.63 -5.24 -15.07
N VAL A 102 1.42 -5.10 -14.52
CA VAL A 102 1.05 -4.08 -13.55
C VAL A 102 1.03 -4.69 -12.16
N ASP A 103 1.83 -4.16 -11.23
CA ASP A 103 1.84 -4.67 -9.86
C ASP A 103 0.62 -4.19 -9.04
N ALA A 104 0.50 -4.70 -7.81
CA ALA A 104 -0.60 -4.37 -6.92
C ALA A 104 -0.64 -2.87 -6.56
N ALA A 105 0.52 -2.23 -6.39
CA ALA A 105 0.60 -0.82 -6.03
C ALA A 105 0.14 0.08 -7.19
N GLN A 106 0.54 -0.23 -8.41
CA GLN A 106 0.08 0.46 -9.61
C GLN A 106 -1.44 0.30 -9.81
N ALA A 107 -2.00 -0.89 -9.54
CA ALA A 107 -3.44 -1.10 -9.60
C ALA A 107 -4.20 -0.28 -8.54
N VAL A 108 -3.66 -0.18 -7.32
CA VAL A 108 -4.18 0.71 -6.27
C VAL A 108 -4.12 2.18 -6.71
N GLN A 109 -3.03 2.63 -7.34
CA GLN A 109 -2.92 4.00 -7.87
C GLN A 109 -3.99 4.30 -8.92
N THR A 110 -4.23 3.38 -9.85
CA THR A 110 -5.28 3.52 -10.87
C THR A 110 -6.65 3.72 -10.21
N VAL A 111 -6.94 2.99 -9.14
CA VAL A 111 -8.23 3.07 -8.44
C VAL A 111 -8.33 4.32 -7.56
N ALA A 112 -7.26 4.71 -6.88
CA ALA A 112 -7.23 5.96 -6.14
C ALA A 112 -7.51 7.18 -7.03
N ALA A 113 -7.08 7.14 -8.30
CA ALA A 113 -7.35 8.20 -9.28
C ALA A 113 -8.84 8.35 -9.65
N THR A 114 -9.71 7.39 -9.29
CA THR A 114 -11.17 7.52 -9.45
C THR A 114 -11.85 8.16 -8.25
N GLY A 115 -11.10 8.54 -7.22
CA GLY A 115 -11.63 9.04 -5.94
C GLY A 115 -11.77 7.96 -4.85
N HIS A 116 -11.45 6.70 -5.16
CA HIS A 116 -11.56 5.59 -4.21
C HIS A 116 -10.17 5.20 -3.68
N TRP A 117 -9.74 5.87 -2.62
CA TRP A 117 -8.37 5.78 -2.11
C TRP A 117 -8.24 4.89 -0.86
N ASP A 118 -9.34 4.60 -0.18
CA ASP A 118 -9.36 3.76 1.03
C ASP A 118 -9.46 2.28 0.67
N VAL A 119 -8.34 1.68 0.26
CA VAL A 119 -8.27 0.26 -0.13
C VAL A 119 -8.52 -0.63 1.08
N ARG A 120 -9.39 -1.62 0.90
CA ARG A 120 -9.73 -2.65 1.90
C ARG A 120 -9.24 -4.03 1.50
N GLU A 121 -9.20 -4.32 0.21
CA GLU A 121 -8.77 -5.61 -0.31
C GLU A 121 -8.21 -5.41 -1.72
N ILE A 122 -7.18 -6.17 -2.07
CA ILE A 122 -6.71 -6.28 -3.46
C ILE A 122 -6.39 -7.75 -3.77
N GLY A 123 -6.76 -8.22 -4.96
CA GLY A 123 -6.42 -9.58 -5.40
C GLY A 123 -6.36 -9.75 -6.91
N LEU A 124 -5.35 -10.46 -7.40
CA LEU A 124 -5.21 -10.82 -8.81
C LEU A 124 -6.07 -12.05 -9.11
N LYS A 125 -7.07 -11.90 -9.98
CA LYS A 125 -7.95 -12.99 -10.41
C LYS A 125 -8.35 -12.81 -11.87
N ASN A 126 -8.23 -13.89 -12.64
CA ASN A 126 -8.64 -13.93 -14.06
C ASN A 126 -8.02 -12.78 -14.88
N GLY A 127 -6.71 -12.58 -14.74
CA GLY A 127 -5.95 -11.56 -15.49
C GLY A 127 -6.23 -10.12 -15.09
N ALA A 128 -6.90 -9.87 -13.96
CA ALA A 128 -7.19 -8.53 -13.48
C ALA A 128 -7.03 -8.43 -11.97
N TRP A 129 -6.55 -7.28 -11.51
CA TRP A 129 -6.63 -6.87 -10.12
C TRP A 129 -8.06 -6.50 -9.78
N GLN A 130 -8.54 -7.07 -8.70
CA GLN A 130 -9.81 -6.71 -8.08
C GLN A 130 -9.47 -5.88 -6.85
N VAL A 131 -9.75 -4.58 -6.90
CA VAL A 131 -9.44 -3.65 -5.82
C VAL A 131 -10.77 -3.23 -5.20
N LYS A 132 -10.94 -3.52 -3.91
CA LYS A 132 -12.10 -3.07 -3.14
C LYS A 132 -11.66 -1.84 -2.36
N ALA A 133 -12.25 -0.68 -2.66
CA ALA A 133 -11.85 0.59 -2.06
C ALA A 133 -13.07 1.49 -1.78
N ALA A 134 -12.94 2.35 -0.77
CA ALA A 134 -13.94 3.35 -0.41
C ALA A 134 -13.55 4.75 -0.90
N ASP A 135 -14.56 5.59 -1.12
CA ASP A 135 -14.40 7.04 -1.29
C ASP A 135 -14.49 7.80 0.05
N ASP A 136 -14.46 9.14 0.01
CA ASP A 136 -14.57 10.01 1.20
C ASP A 136 -15.89 9.86 1.96
N ALA A 137 -16.95 9.40 1.29
CA ALA A 137 -18.25 9.12 1.92
C ALA A 137 -18.31 7.72 2.54
N GLY A 138 -17.22 6.93 2.44
CA GLY A 138 -17.17 5.53 2.84
C GLY A 138 -17.95 4.61 1.89
N GLN A 139 -18.31 5.08 0.69
CA GLN A 139 -18.97 4.25 -0.31
C GLN A 139 -17.97 3.26 -0.88
N MET A 140 -18.21 1.98 -0.60
CA MET A 140 -17.36 0.89 -1.08
C MET A 140 -17.71 0.52 -2.52
N GLU A 141 -16.70 0.49 -3.37
CA GLU A 141 -16.78 -0.05 -4.73
C GLU A 141 -15.67 -1.08 -4.99
N LYS A 142 -15.92 -1.96 -5.97
CA LYS A 142 -14.96 -2.97 -6.40
C LYS A 142 -14.59 -2.73 -7.86
N PHE A 143 -13.34 -2.33 -8.07
CA PHE A 143 -12.78 -2.04 -9.38
C PHE A 143 -12.09 -3.26 -9.95
N ARG A 144 -12.15 -3.39 -11.27
CA ARG A 144 -11.38 -4.38 -12.03
C ARG A 144 -10.35 -3.66 -12.87
N VAL A 145 -9.09 -3.77 -12.49
CA VAL A 145 -7.94 -3.21 -13.23
C VAL A 145 -7.28 -4.33 -14.01
N ASP A 146 -7.21 -4.19 -15.33
CA ASP A 146 -6.52 -5.13 -16.20
C ASP A 146 -5.04 -5.27 -15.80
N ALA A 147 -4.59 -6.49 -15.53
CA ALA A 147 -3.27 -6.72 -14.92
C ALA A 147 -2.10 -6.58 -15.92
N GLN A 148 -2.39 -6.33 -17.19
CA GLN A 148 -1.39 -6.11 -18.23
C GLN A 148 -1.30 -4.64 -18.64
N SER A 149 -2.45 -3.98 -18.80
CA SER A 149 -2.54 -2.60 -19.26
C SER A 149 -2.74 -1.58 -18.15
N GLY A 150 -3.18 -1.99 -16.95
CA GLY A 150 -3.44 -1.09 -15.84
C GLY A 150 -4.72 -0.27 -15.97
N GLN A 151 -5.57 -0.57 -16.97
CA GLN A 151 -6.82 0.14 -17.21
C GLN A 151 -7.98 -0.49 -16.44
N ILE A 152 -8.91 0.35 -15.95
CA ILE A 152 -10.17 -0.11 -15.38
C ILE A 152 -11.09 -0.63 -16.50
N ARG A 153 -11.79 -1.74 -16.27
CA ARG A 153 -12.69 -2.41 -17.22
C ARG A 153 -14.03 -2.79 -16.62
#